data_AF-A0AAW4I0D8-F1
#
_entry.id   AF-A0AAW4I0D8-F1
#
_cell.length_a   1.000
_cell.length_b   1.000
_cell.length_c   1.000
_cell.angle_alpha   90.00
_cell.angle_beta   90.00
_cell.angle_gamma   90.00
#
_symmetry.space_group_name_H-M   'P 1'
#
loop_
_entity.id
_entity.type
_entity.pdbx_description
1 polymer ?
#
loop_
_entity_poly.entity_id
_entity_poly.type
_entity_poly.pdbx_seq_one_letter_code
_entity_poly.pdbx_strand_id
1 'polypeptide(L)' 'MELLKTQQCPYCKSIVEDCHAKWEDGSHEIECDSCNKKYQVEPIYDFKGFEIQKICDQCNEVEEECYCNAEEAEK' A
#
# COMPACT_ATOMS: atom_id res chain seq x y z
N MET A 1 11.99 -6.64 5.02
CA MET A 1 11.05 -6.27 6.10
C MET A 1 9.69 -6.80 5.71
N GLU A 2 9.17 -7.75 6.49
CA GLU A 2 7.84 -8.32 6.25
C GLU A 2 6.79 -7.37 6.83
N LEU A 3 5.87 -6.89 5.98
CA LEU A 3 4.78 -6.00 6.39
C LEU A 3 3.82 -6.81 7.26
N LEU A 4 3.99 -6.74 8.58
CA LEU A 4 3.07 -7.39 9.53
C LEU A 4 1.71 -6.69 9.45
N LYS A 5 0.76 -7.33 8.78
CA LYS A 5 -0.66 -6.96 8.74
C LYS A 5 -1.35 -7.34 10.06
N THR A 6 -0.78 -6.97 11.19
CA THR A 6 -1.35 -7.33 12.50
C THR A 6 -2.04 -6.13 13.12
N GLN A 7 -3.30 -6.29 13.49
CA GLN A 7 -4.07 -5.29 14.21
C GLN A 7 -4.27 -5.72 15.65
N GLN A 8 -4.57 -4.78 16.54
CA GLN A 8 -4.84 -5.07 17.94
C GLN A 8 -6.29 -4.68 18.27
N CYS A 9 -7.07 -5.64 18.78
CA CYS A 9 -8.44 -5.37 19.19
C CYS A 9 -8.45 -4.33 20.33
N PRO A 10 -9.22 -3.23 20.20
CA PRO A 10 -9.27 -2.18 21.23
C PRO A 10 -9.93 -2.64 22.53
N TYR A 11 -10.70 -3.74 22.50
CA TYR A 11 -11.45 -4.22 23.66
C TYR A 11 -10.69 -5.25 24.51
N CYS A 12 -10.03 -6.22 23.87
CA CYS A 12 -9.39 -7.33 24.56
C CYS A 12 -7.87 -7.38 24.36
N LYS A 13 -7.31 -6.49 23.53
CA LYS A 13 -5.88 -6.42 23.19
C LYS A 13 -5.32 -7.66 22.48
N SER A 14 -6.16 -8.61 22.07
CA SER A 14 -5.73 -9.71 21.21
C SER A 14 -5.24 -9.19 19.85
N ILE A 15 -4.22 -9.86 19.33
CA ILE A 15 -3.71 -9.61 17.98
C ILE A 15 -4.65 -10.30 16.99
N VAL A 16 -5.08 -9.56 15.98
CA VAL A 16 -5.88 -10.04 14.86
C VAL A 16 -4.97 -10.04 13.64
N GLU A 17 -4.68 -11.23 13.10
CA GLU A 17 -3.90 -11.38 11.87
C GLU A 17 -4.77 -11.01 10.67
N ASP A 18 -4.41 -9.91 10.02
CA ASP A 18 -5.17 -9.34 8.92
C ASP A 18 -4.63 -9.82 7.56
N CYS A 19 -4.62 -11.13 7.37
CA CYS A 19 -4.18 -11.78 6.13
C CYS A 19 -5.11 -11.49 4.94
N HIS A 20 -6.32 -10.97 5.21
CA HIS A 20 -7.41 -10.81 4.25
C HIS A 20 -7.96 -9.38 4.11
N ALA A 21 -7.37 -8.37 4.78
CA ALA A 21 -7.75 -6.98 4.58
C ALA A 21 -7.64 -6.66 3.10
N LYS A 22 -8.80 -6.51 2.49
CA LYS A 22 -8.96 -5.70 1.32
C LYS A 22 -8.74 -4.28 1.82
N TRP A 23 -7.51 -3.78 1.70
CA TRP A 23 -7.17 -2.37 1.91
C TRP A 23 -7.78 -1.53 0.78
N GLU A 24 -9.05 -1.76 0.47
CA GLU A 24 -9.84 -0.89 -0.38
C GLU A 24 -10.00 0.44 0.36
N ASP A 25 -9.95 1.54 -0.37
CA ASP A 25 -10.09 2.89 0.15
C ASP A 25 -11.30 2.98 1.10
N GLY A 26 -11.06 3.40 2.35
CA GLY A 26 -12.11 3.63 3.35
C GLY A 26 -12.01 2.80 4.62
N SER A 27 -13.09 2.84 5.40
CA SER A 27 -13.21 2.19 6.69
C SER A 27 -13.71 0.74 6.58
N HIS A 28 -13.08 -0.18 7.31
CA HIS A 28 -13.46 -1.60 7.36
C HIS A 28 -13.95 -1.98 8.75
N GLU A 29 -15.03 -2.75 8.84
CA GLU A 29 -15.51 -3.34 10.09
C GLU A 29 -14.89 -4.73 10.29
N ILE A 30 -14.31 -4.97 11.46
CA ILE A 30 -13.67 -6.23 11.84
C ILE A 30 -14.30 -6.73 13.13
N GLU A 31 -14.65 -8.01 13.16
CA GLU A 31 -15.10 -8.70 14.37
C GLU A 31 -13.93 -9.45 15.01
N CYS A 32 -13.66 -9.19 16.29
CA CYS A 32 -12.58 -9.85 17.00
C CYS A 32 -12.96 -11.28 17.40
N ASP A 33 -12.22 -12.30 16.97
CA ASP A 33 -12.45 -13.71 17.34
C ASP A 33 -12.35 -13.97 18.86
N SER A 34 -11.55 -13.19 19.60
CA SER A 34 -11.36 -13.40 21.04
C SER A 34 -12.50 -12.87 21.89
N CYS A 35 -13.10 -11.73 21.52
CA CYS A 35 -14.13 -11.09 22.34
C CYS A 35 -15.46 -10.87 21.63
N ASN A 36 -15.58 -11.30 20.37
CA ASN A 36 -16.77 -11.18 19.51
C ASN A 36 -17.30 -9.74 19.43
N LYS A 37 -16.42 -8.75 19.58
CA LYS A 37 -16.77 -7.34 19.45
C LYS A 37 -16.27 -6.82 18.11
N LYS A 38 -17.13 -6.05 17.46
CA LYS A 38 -16.84 -5.35 16.22
C LYS A 38 -16.13 -4.04 16.48
N TYR A 39 -15.13 -3.72 15.66
CA TYR A 39 -14.43 -2.45 15.65
C TYR A 39 -14.15 -2.02 14.22
N GLN A 40 -14.02 -0.71 14.02
CA GLN A 40 -13.71 -0.14 12.72
C GLN A 40 -12.21 0.13 12.63
N VAL A 41 -11.63 -0.13 11.47
CA VAL A 41 -10.25 0.24 11.12
C VAL A 41 -10.26 1.12 9.89
N GLU A 42 -9.38 2.10 9.86
CA GLU A 42 -9.19 2.99 8.73
C GLU A 42 -7.69 3.06 8.42
N PRO A 43 -7.28 2.91 7.14
CA PRO A 43 -5.90 3.13 6.76
C PRO A 43 -5.55 4.60 6.97
N ILE A 44 -4.42 4.84 7.64
CA ILE A 44 -3.90 6.19 7.82
C ILE A 44 -2.84 6.42 6.74
N TYR A 45 -3.16 7.28 5.79
CA TYR A 45 -2.22 7.73 4.76
C TYR A 45 -1.55 9.03 5.19
N ASP A 46 -0.24 9.12 4.95
CA ASP A 46 0.54 10.32 5.17
C ASP A 46 1.00 10.86 3.81
N PHE A 47 0.73 12.15 3.55
CA PHE A 47 1.20 12.79 2.33
C PHE A 47 2.69 13.11 2.44
N LYS A 48 3.52 12.33 1.74
CA LYS A 48 4.98 12.50 1.76
C LYS A 48 5.51 13.50 0.73
N GLY A 49 4.72 13.86 -0.26
CA GLY A 49 5.14 14.69 -1.39
C GLY A 49 4.71 14.10 -2.72
N PHE A 50 5.31 14.61 -3.80
CA PHE A 50 5.10 14.10 -5.15
C PHE A 50 6.34 13.34 -5.61
N GLU A 51 6.13 12.16 -6.18
CA GLU A 51 7.15 11.53 -7.01
C GLU A 51 7.16 12.25 -8.36
N ILE A 52 8.34 12.76 -8.75
CA ILE A 52 8.51 13.48 -10.01
C ILE A 52 9.23 12.56 -10.97
N GLN A 53 8.56 12.20 -12.06
CA GLN A 53 9.11 11.33 -13.09
C GLN A 53 9.26 12.10 -14.41
N LYS A 54 10.25 11.71 -15.20
CA LYS A 54 10.44 12.22 -16.56
C LYS A 54 9.61 11.40 -17.53
N ILE A 55 9.06 12.07 -18.53
CA ILE A 55 8.33 11.44 -19.62
C ILE A 55 9.20 11.49 -20.87
N CYS A 56 9.33 10.37 -21.56
CA CYS A 56 10.03 10.33 -22.84
C CYS A 56 9.22 11.08 -23.90
N ASP A 57 9.84 12.08 -24.56
CA ASP A 57 9.20 12.85 -25.62
C ASP A 57 8.85 12.03 -26.89
N GLN A 58 9.40 10.82 -27.05
CA GLN A 58 9.18 10.00 -28.25
C GLN A 58 8.02 9.01 -28.10
N CYS A 59 7.94 8.30 -26.97
CA CYS A 59 6.88 7.30 -26.75
C CYS A 59 5.83 7.74 -25.72
N ASN A 60 6.04 8.87 -25.03
CA ASN A 60 5.17 9.38 -23.98
C ASN A 60 4.99 8.42 -22.79
N GLU A 61 5.95 7.52 -22.58
CA GLU A 61 6.05 6.66 -21.40
C GLU A 61 7.03 7.27 -20.39
N VAL A 62 6.99 6.79 -19.14
CA VAL A 62 7.99 7.18 -18.12
C VAL A 62 9.38 6.78 -18.62
N GLU A 63 10.36 7.69 -18.54
CA GLU A 63 11.72 7.42 -19.05
C GLU A 63 12.37 6.16 -18.44
N GLU A 64 12.03 5.81 -17.20
CA GLU A 64 12.49 4.58 -16.54
C GLU A 64 11.91 3.29 -17.17
N GLU A 65 10.80 3.41 -17.90
CA GLU A 65 10.11 2.30 -18.56
C GLU A 65 10.26 2.35 -20.10
N CYS A 66 10.76 3.46 -20.64
CA CYS A 66 10.99 3.64 -22.08
C CYS A 66 12.33 3.02 -22.49
N TYR A 67 12.30 2.28 -23.60
CA TYR A 67 13.48 1.68 -24.24
C TYR A 67 14.02 2.52 -25.40
N CYS A 68 13.52 3.73 -25.56
CA CYS A 68 13.80 4.63 -26.68
C CYS A 68 15.28 5.09 -26.73
N ASN A 69 16.01 4.91 -25.61
CA ASN A 69 17.43 5.23 -25.51
C ASN A 69 18.33 4.00 -25.23
N ALA A 70 17.83 2.78 -25.49
CA ALA A 70 18.58 1.54 -25.24
C ALA A 70 19.78 1.32 -26.18
N GLU A 71 20.01 2.21 -27.16
CA GLU A 71 21.08 2.08 -28.17
C GLU A 71 22.32 2.96 -27.93
N GLU A 72 22.41 3.75 -26.85
CA GLU A 72 23.60 4.62 -26.60
C GLU A 72 24.46 4.20 -25.39
N ALA A 73 24.35 2.96 -24.89
CA ALA A 73 25.19 2.45 -23.79
C ALA A 73 26.41 1.62 -24.24
N GLU A 74 26.67 1.49 -25.55
CA GLU A 74 27.87 0.81 -26.07
C GLU A 74 28.62 1.70 -27.07
N LYS A 75 29.47 2.60 -26.57
CA LYS A 75 30.62 3.08 -27.35
C LYS A 75 31.79 3.53 -26.49
#